data_AF-A0A950G3U1-F1
#
_entry.id   AF-A0A950G3U1-F1
#
_cell.length_a   1.000
_cell.length_b   1.000
_cell.length_c   1.000
_cell.angle_alpha   90.00
_cell.angle_beta   90.00
_cell.angle_gamma   90.00
#
_symmetry.space_group_name_H-M   'P 1'
#
loop_
_entity.id
_entity.type
_entity.pdbx_description
1 polymer ?
#
loop_
_entity_poly.entity_id
_entity_poly.type
_entity_poly.pdbx_seq_one_letter_code
_entity_poly.pdbx_strand_id
1 'polypeptide(L)'
;MLPSTTSVSPAQLVPAASLDWRQRAAQFWDGRPRLSGDWLRKVWPVIGLALLGTAVVVLLLWRDQSSYKPLYGEHEQISPAEVLAVLDAEHVPYHLHPDSGQVLVPEAQLGRARMLLATKGVVAKLPAGLELLDHNDPLGVSQFVQDVRFRRGLEGELTQSMMALDAVAGARVHLALAKSSAFVINAGDKSSASVVLTLKPGRQLSNEQIAAAIQLVAGSVAGLEPQRVSLVDQQGHLLSARVDLTEGFDGVGAGNEAQRRIEDEVRGNVRELLAPVLGEQNYRLSVTAEINNDRVQETREQYGDAPKVTSEAMRDEQDRQQLALGVPGSLSNRPVNAPSFASAASGAASGAMPDDGATARKNASTRQYAYDRSITQVKRARGRLERLNVAVLLNDGAAPAGAPKW
;
A
#
# COMPACT_ATOMS: atom_id res chain seq x y z
N MET A 1 -29.79 19.00 76.21
CA MET A 1 -29.92 17.70 75.50
C MET A 1 -28.53 17.30 75.04
N LEU A 2 -27.92 16.30 75.69
CA LEU A 2 -26.73 15.56 75.20
C LEU A 2 -27.17 14.64 74.04
N PRO A 3 -26.33 14.26 73.05
CA PRO A 3 -25.20 13.30 73.22
C PRO A 3 -23.89 13.73 72.49
N SER A 4 -22.71 13.68 73.11
CA SER A 4 -21.76 12.55 73.29
C SER A 4 -20.90 12.22 72.06
N THR A 5 -19.65 12.67 72.16
CA THR A 5 -18.48 12.35 71.36
C THR A 5 -18.02 10.90 71.59
N THR A 6 -17.69 10.17 70.52
CA THR A 6 -16.98 8.87 70.61
C THR A 6 -15.55 9.08 70.16
N SER A 7 -14.61 8.82 71.09
CA SER A 7 -13.18 8.88 70.92
C SER A 7 -12.62 7.55 70.40
N VAL A 8 -11.66 7.63 69.49
CA VAL A 8 -10.91 6.51 68.93
C VAL A 8 -9.80 6.12 69.90
N SER A 9 -9.74 4.84 70.26
CA SER A 9 -8.73 4.23 71.13
C SER A 9 -7.67 3.50 70.28
N PRO A 10 -6.38 3.48 70.67
CA PRO A 10 -5.31 2.91 69.86
C PRO A 10 -5.21 1.39 69.99
N ALA A 11 -4.69 0.78 68.92
CA ALA A 11 -4.46 -0.65 68.75
C ALA A 11 -3.67 -1.28 69.90
N GLN A 12 -4.28 -2.26 70.58
CA GLN A 12 -3.58 -3.23 71.41
C GLN A 12 -3.16 -4.43 70.55
N LEU A 13 -1.85 -4.64 70.48
CA LEU A 13 -1.21 -5.84 69.94
C LEU A 13 -1.56 -7.04 70.86
N VAL A 14 -2.30 -7.99 70.33
CA VAL A 14 -2.59 -9.29 70.96
C VAL A 14 -1.38 -10.22 70.72
N PRO A 15 -0.86 -10.91 71.74
CA PRO A 15 0.25 -11.83 71.57
C PRO A 15 -0.19 -13.06 70.76
N ALA A 16 0.71 -13.56 69.92
CA ALA A 16 0.54 -14.77 69.13
C ALA A 16 0.19 -15.96 70.04
N ALA A 17 -1.06 -16.41 69.97
CA ALA A 17 -1.45 -17.71 70.48
C ALA A 17 -0.74 -18.78 69.63
N SER A 18 0.22 -19.47 70.22
CA SER A 18 0.86 -20.64 69.61
C SER A 18 -0.22 -21.64 69.24
N LEU A 19 -0.28 -22.00 67.95
CA LEU A 19 -1.13 -23.07 67.45
C LEU A 19 -0.66 -24.43 68.04
N ASP A 20 -1.20 -24.80 69.20
CA ASP A 20 -1.06 -26.14 69.79
C ASP A 20 -2.03 -27.15 69.14
N TRP A 21 -2.06 -27.16 67.80
CA TRP A 21 -2.82 -28.15 67.03
C TRP A 21 -2.27 -29.57 67.26
N ARG A 22 -0.99 -29.67 67.63
CA ARG A 22 -0.31 -30.94 67.95
C ARG A 22 -0.83 -31.58 69.23
N GLN A 23 -1.21 -30.79 70.24
CA GLN A 23 -1.76 -31.32 71.50
C GLN A 23 -3.25 -31.72 71.35
N ARG A 24 -4.02 -30.98 70.55
CA ARG A 24 -5.42 -31.37 70.21
C ARG A 24 -5.51 -32.58 69.29
N ALA A 25 -4.52 -32.80 68.43
CA ALA A 25 -4.45 -34.01 67.60
C ALA A 25 -4.14 -35.28 68.43
N ALA A 26 -3.35 -35.14 69.51
CA ALA A 26 -3.02 -36.26 70.39
C ALA A 26 -4.22 -36.73 71.24
N GLN A 27 -5.04 -35.81 71.75
CA GLN A 27 -6.25 -36.14 72.53
C GLN A 27 -7.37 -36.79 71.70
N PHE A 28 -7.43 -36.53 70.39
CA PHE A 28 -8.40 -37.18 69.50
C PHE A 28 -8.07 -38.67 69.28
N TRP A 29 -6.80 -39.08 69.45
CA TRP A 29 -6.39 -40.46 69.19
C TRP A 29 -6.53 -41.41 70.37
N ASP A 30 -6.59 -40.90 71.60
CA ASP A 30 -6.69 -41.71 72.83
C ASP A 30 -8.10 -42.24 73.13
N GLY A 31 -9.12 -41.80 72.37
CA GLY A 31 -10.54 -42.13 72.61
C GLY A 31 -11.14 -43.16 71.67
N ARG A 32 -10.34 -43.99 70.96
CA ARG A 32 -10.94 -45.02 70.10
C ARG A 32 -11.38 -46.24 70.93
N PRO A 33 -12.67 -46.64 70.91
CA PRO A 33 -13.04 -47.94 71.47
C PRO A 33 -12.23 -49.00 70.74
N ARG A 34 -11.61 -49.93 71.48
CA ARG A 34 -10.86 -51.07 70.94
C ARG A 34 -11.85 -51.98 70.23
N LEU A 35 -12.20 -51.61 69.01
CA LEU A 35 -13.12 -52.35 68.21
C LEU A 35 -12.38 -53.63 67.77
N SER A 36 -12.93 -54.79 68.17
CA SER A 36 -12.38 -56.14 68.01
C SER A 36 -11.81 -56.43 66.61
N GLY A 37 -10.76 -57.24 66.46
CA GLY A 37 -10.16 -57.51 65.15
C GLY A 37 -11.12 -58.02 64.06
N ASP A 38 -12.29 -58.57 64.45
CA ASP A 38 -13.29 -59.15 63.56
C ASP A 38 -14.25 -58.15 62.90
N TRP A 39 -14.57 -57.00 63.51
CA TRP A 39 -15.41 -56.00 62.82
C TRP A 39 -14.59 -55.30 61.74
N LEU A 40 -13.31 -54.98 62.00
CA LEU A 40 -12.42 -54.29 61.08
C LEU A 40 -12.24 -55.07 59.77
N ARG A 41 -12.12 -56.40 59.86
CA ARG A 41 -12.05 -57.31 58.69
C ARG A 41 -13.35 -57.34 57.89
N LYS A 42 -14.50 -57.13 58.53
CA LYS A 42 -15.82 -57.07 57.86
C LYS A 42 -16.09 -55.70 57.23
N VAL A 43 -15.57 -54.60 57.78
CA VAL A 43 -15.78 -53.24 57.22
C VAL A 43 -14.74 -52.86 56.16
N TRP A 44 -13.54 -53.47 56.18
CA TRP A 44 -12.48 -53.22 55.19
C TRP A 44 -12.91 -53.37 53.72
N PRO A 45 -13.64 -54.44 53.29
CA PRO A 45 -14.11 -54.53 51.91
C PRO A 45 -15.14 -53.46 51.55
N VAL A 46 -15.97 -53.03 52.52
CA VAL A 46 -16.98 -51.98 52.30
C VAL A 46 -16.32 -50.61 52.12
N ILE A 47 -15.27 -50.31 52.90
CA ILE A 47 -14.48 -49.09 52.75
C ILE A 47 -13.70 -49.09 51.43
N GLY A 48 -13.12 -50.24 51.05
CA GLY A 48 -12.46 -50.40 49.76
C GLY A 48 -13.41 -50.19 48.57
N LEU A 49 -14.63 -50.74 48.65
CA LEU A 49 -15.67 -50.53 47.63
C LEU A 49 -16.13 -49.06 47.58
N ALA A 50 -16.31 -48.41 48.73
CA ALA A 50 -16.70 -47.00 48.81
C ALA A 50 -15.61 -46.07 48.25
N LEU A 51 -14.33 -46.34 48.53
CA LEU A 51 -13.19 -45.61 47.97
C LEU A 51 -13.08 -45.81 46.46
N LEU A 52 -13.30 -47.03 45.97
CA LEU A 52 -13.28 -47.32 44.54
C LEU A 52 -14.46 -46.66 43.82
N GLY A 53 -15.65 -46.67 44.43
CA GLY A 53 -16.83 -45.96 43.93
C GLY A 53 -16.62 -44.44 43.87
N THR A 54 -16.04 -43.83 44.91
CA THR A 54 -15.71 -42.40 44.90
C THR A 54 -14.63 -42.07 43.88
N ALA A 55 -13.59 -42.89 43.72
CA ALA A 55 -12.57 -42.70 42.70
C ALA A 55 -13.16 -42.72 41.28
N VAL A 56 -14.10 -43.64 41.00
CA VAL A 56 -14.79 -43.71 39.71
C VAL A 56 -15.65 -42.46 39.46
N VAL A 57 -16.40 -41.99 40.47
CA VAL A 57 -17.22 -40.77 40.34
C VAL A 57 -16.33 -39.54 40.11
N VAL A 58 -15.23 -39.41 40.84
CA VAL A 58 -14.26 -38.31 40.64
C VAL A 58 -13.65 -38.36 39.25
N LEU A 59 -13.27 -39.55 38.76
CA LEU A 59 -12.73 -39.73 37.40
C LEU A 59 -13.75 -39.35 36.31
N LEU A 60 -15.03 -39.70 36.51
CA LEU A 60 -16.10 -39.33 35.58
C LEU A 60 -16.35 -37.83 35.56
N LEU A 61 -16.35 -37.16 36.71
CA LEU A 61 -16.49 -35.71 36.80
C LEU A 61 -15.28 -34.96 36.19
N TRP A 62 -14.08 -35.54 36.27
CA TRP A 62 -12.88 -34.96 35.66
C TRP A 62 -12.87 -35.08 34.13
N ARG A 63 -13.52 -36.11 33.59
CA ARG A 63 -13.62 -36.34 32.15
C ARG A 63 -14.49 -35.30 31.44
N ASP A 64 -15.54 -34.78 32.09
CA ASP A 64 -16.47 -33.80 31.48
C ASP A 64 -15.91 -32.37 31.43
N GLN A 65 -14.89 -32.04 32.24
CA GLN A 65 -14.33 -30.69 32.33
C GLN A 65 -13.30 -30.35 31.23
N SER A 66 -12.81 -31.34 30.46
CA SER A 66 -11.55 -31.19 29.74
C SER A 66 -11.63 -30.65 28.29
N SER A 67 -12.80 -30.29 27.76
CA SER A 67 -12.89 -29.85 26.35
C SER A 67 -13.89 -28.72 26.13
N TYR A 68 -13.67 -27.58 26.75
CA TYR A 68 -14.37 -26.33 26.42
C TYR A 68 -13.53 -25.49 25.46
N LYS A 69 -14.13 -25.05 24.36
CA LYS A 69 -13.46 -24.22 23.35
C LYS A 69 -14.21 -22.90 23.17
N PRO A 70 -13.49 -21.79 22.88
CA PRO A 70 -14.13 -20.51 22.64
C PRO A 70 -15.00 -20.59 21.39
N LEU A 71 -16.25 -20.12 21.52
CA LEU A 71 -17.23 -20.20 20.45
C LEU A 71 -16.83 -19.31 19.26
N TYR A 72 -16.27 -18.13 19.55
CA TYR A 72 -15.74 -17.16 18.60
C TYR A 72 -14.35 -16.67 19.02
N GLY A 73 -13.60 -16.09 18.08
CA GLY A 73 -12.29 -15.52 18.37
C GLY A 73 -12.41 -14.21 19.16
N GLU A 74 -11.37 -13.86 19.93
CA GLU A 74 -11.39 -12.66 20.81
C GLU A 74 -11.64 -11.34 20.07
N HIS A 75 -11.38 -11.31 18.76
CA HIS A 75 -11.44 -10.12 17.91
C HIS A 75 -12.79 -9.94 17.21
N GLU A 76 -13.70 -10.90 17.34
CA GLU A 76 -14.95 -10.92 16.62
C GLU A 76 -16.02 -10.19 17.43
N GLN A 77 -16.55 -9.09 16.89
CA GLN A 77 -17.51 -8.23 17.58
C GLN A 77 -18.90 -8.88 17.55
N ILE A 78 -19.16 -9.76 18.51
CA ILE A 78 -20.46 -10.40 18.70
C ILE A 78 -21.05 -9.93 20.02
N SER A 79 -22.34 -9.63 20.02
CA SER A 79 -23.08 -9.25 21.23
C SER A 79 -23.14 -10.45 22.19
N PRO A 80 -22.49 -10.41 23.36
CA PRO A 80 -22.51 -11.53 24.30
C PRO A 80 -23.93 -11.81 24.80
N ALA A 81 -24.74 -10.77 24.94
CA ALA A 81 -26.13 -10.89 25.36
C ALA A 81 -27.00 -11.67 24.37
N GLU A 82 -26.81 -11.45 23.06
CA GLU A 82 -27.54 -12.18 22.01
C GLU A 82 -27.09 -13.66 21.97
N VAL A 83 -25.78 -13.92 22.14
CA VAL A 83 -25.24 -15.28 22.19
C VAL A 83 -25.78 -16.04 23.39
N LEU A 84 -25.72 -15.45 24.58
CA LEU A 84 -26.20 -16.07 25.81
C LEU A 84 -27.70 -16.35 25.74
N ALA A 85 -28.50 -15.40 25.27
CA ALA A 85 -29.95 -15.59 25.13
C ALA A 85 -30.31 -16.79 24.23
N VAL A 86 -29.56 -16.99 23.15
CA VAL A 86 -29.77 -18.11 22.23
C VAL A 86 -29.28 -19.43 22.81
N LEU A 87 -28.13 -19.44 23.48
CA LEU A 87 -27.59 -20.65 24.14
C LEU A 87 -28.46 -21.09 25.32
N ASP A 88 -28.98 -20.15 26.10
CA ASP A 88 -29.93 -20.40 27.19
C ASP A 88 -31.24 -20.98 26.64
N ALA A 89 -31.80 -20.38 25.59
CA ALA A 89 -33.05 -20.84 24.98
C ALA A 89 -32.98 -22.29 24.49
N GLU A 90 -31.83 -22.69 23.94
CA GLU A 90 -31.60 -24.01 23.34
C GLU A 90 -30.89 -24.97 24.30
N HIS A 91 -30.75 -24.57 25.58
CA HIS A 91 -30.18 -25.36 26.67
C HIS A 91 -28.78 -25.92 26.35
N VAL A 92 -27.96 -25.14 25.65
CA VAL A 92 -26.58 -25.50 25.35
C VAL A 92 -25.71 -25.13 26.56
N PRO A 93 -24.97 -26.08 27.18
CA PRO A 93 -24.07 -25.76 28.27
C PRO A 93 -22.95 -24.82 27.79
N TYR A 94 -22.76 -23.71 28.50
CA TYR A 94 -21.67 -22.77 28.25
C TYR A 94 -21.00 -22.35 29.56
N HIS A 95 -19.75 -21.91 29.44
CA HIS A 95 -19.01 -21.26 30.52
C HIS A 95 -18.48 -19.91 30.02
N LEU A 96 -18.38 -18.96 30.93
CA LEU A 96 -17.70 -17.70 30.66
C LEU A 96 -16.26 -17.83 31.13
N HIS A 97 -15.31 -17.53 30.26
CA HIS A 97 -13.92 -17.46 30.67
C HIS A 97 -13.77 -16.30 31.68
N PRO A 98 -13.23 -16.55 32.89
CA PRO A 98 -13.20 -15.53 33.96
C PRO A 98 -12.39 -14.28 33.57
N ASP A 99 -11.30 -14.45 32.81
CA ASP A 99 -10.44 -13.33 32.43
C ASP A 99 -10.85 -12.63 31.12
N SER A 100 -11.29 -13.37 30.10
CA SER A 100 -11.55 -12.82 28.76
C SER A 100 -13.03 -12.56 28.46
N GLY A 101 -13.94 -13.01 29.33
CA GLY A 101 -15.39 -12.88 29.13
C GLY A 101 -15.92 -13.67 27.92
N GLN A 102 -15.11 -14.56 27.33
CA GLN A 102 -15.51 -15.35 26.17
C GLN A 102 -16.47 -16.47 26.54
N VAL A 103 -17.44 -16.70 25.65
CA VAL A 103 -18.38 -17.82 25.76
C VAL A 103 -17.70 -19.09 25.28
N LEU A 104 -17.46 -20.00 26.21
CA LEU A 104 -16.88 -21.32 26.01
C LEU A 104 -18.00 -22.35 25.90
N VAL A 105 -17.93 -23.23 24.90
CA VAL A 105 -18.90 -24.31 24.67
C VAL A 105 -18.15 -25.64 24.59
N PRO A 106 -18.74 -26.78 25.01
CA PRO A 106 -18.10 -28.08 24.83
C PRO A 106 -17.72 -28.33 23.37
N GLU A 107 -16.52 -28.85 23.13
CA GLU A 107 -15.98 -29.11 21.80
C GLU A 107 -16.93 -29.97 20.95
N ALA A 108 -17.58 -30.96 21.55
CA ALA A 108 -18.56 -31.82 20.89
C ALA A 108 -19.80 -31.06 20.38
N GLN A 109 -20.12 -29.91 20.97
CA GLN A 109 -21.30 -29.10 20.63
C GLN A 109 -20.93 -27.80 19.90
N LEU A 110 -19.65 -27.49 19.72
CA LEU A 110 -19.18 -26.24 19.09
C LEU A 110 -19.79 -26.01 17.70
N GLY A 111 -19.76 -27.03 16.83
CA GLY A 111 -20.33 -26.93 15.48
C GLY A 111 -21.83 -26.68 15.48
N ARG A 112 -22.56 -27.37 16.38
CA ARG A 112 -24.00 -27.19 16.56
C ARG A 112 -24.32 -25.79 17.09
N ALA A 113 -23.59 -25.32 18.10
CA ALA A 113 -23.78 -24.00 18.70
C ALA A 113 -23.55 -22.88 17.68
N ARG A 114 -22.51 -22.96 16.85
CA ARG A 114 -22.25 -21.98 15.77
C ARG A 114 -23.35 -21.99 14.72
N MET A 115 -23.79 -23.17 14.29
CA MET A 115 -24.89 -23.29 13.33
C MET A 115 -26.18 -22.69 13.89
N LEU A 116 -26.47 -22.97 15.16
CA LEU A 116 -27.66 -22.47 15.84
C LEU A 116 -27.65 -20.94 15.92
N LEU A 117 -26.54 -20.35 16.35
CA LEU A 117 -26.39 -18.90 16.41
C LEU A 117 -26.54 -18.26 15.03
N ALA A 118 -25.95 -18.85 13.99
CA ALA A 118 -26.13 -18.40 12.62
C ALA A 118 -27.60 -18.47 12.18
N THR A 119 -28.35 -19.54 12.53
CA THR A 119 -29.79 -19.62 12.20
C THR A 119 -30.65 -18.58 12.90
N LYS A 120 -30.24 -18.12 14.08
CA LYS A 120 -30.92 -17.05 14.84
C LYS A 120 -30.42 -15.65 14.46
N GLY A 121 -29.51 -15.53 13.49
CA GLY A 121 -28.96 -14.27 13.01
C GLY A 121 -27.89 -13.66 13.92
N VAL A 122 -27.38 -14.41 14.91
CA VAL A 122 -26.31 -13.97 15.80
C VAL A 122 -24.97 -14.25 15.11
N VAL A 123 -24.53 -13.30 14.31
CA VAL A 123 -23.25 -13.32 13.58
C VAL A 123 -22.34 -12.19 14.05
N ALA A 124 -21.06 -12.30 13.71
CA ALA A 124 -20.11 -11.20 13.87
C ALA A 124 -20.66 -9.94 13.21
N LYS A 125 -20.86 -8.87 13.98
CA LYS A 125 -21.29 -7.59 13.41
C LYS A 125 -20.08 -6.99 12.70
N LEU A 126 -20.18 -6.84 11.38
CA LEU A 126 -19.22 -6.03 10.63
C LEU A 126 -19.37 -4.56 11.06
N PRO A 127 -18.30 -3.75 10.95
CA PRO A 127 -18.39 -2.31 11.18
C PRO A 127 -19.47 -1.70 10.29
N ALA A 128 -20.29 -0.82 10.87
CA ALA A 128 -21.38 -0.20 10.12
C ALA A 128 -20.84 0.66 8.97
N GLY A 129 -21.31 0.40 7.75
CA GLY A 129 -20.93 1.04 6.50
C GLY A 129 -21.90 2.17 6.11
N LEU A 130 -22.20 2.26 4.81
CA LEU A 130 -23.07 3.32 4.28
C LEU A 130 -24.54 3.14 4.68
N GLU A 131 -24.93 2.01 5.27
CA GLU A 131 -26.27 1.81 5.82
C GLU A 131 -26.64 2.80 6.95
N LEU A 132 -25.64 3.46 7.54
CA LEU A 132 -25.83 4.57 8.49
C LEU A 132 -26.53 5.78 7.83
N LEU A 133 -26.48 5.89 6.51
CA LEU A 133 -27.10 6.98 5.74
C LEU A 133 -28.58 6.71 5.45
N ASP A 134 -28.98 5.43 5.36
CA ASP A 134 -30.35 5.02 5.00
C ASP A 134 -31.36 5.18 6.15
N HIS A 135 -30.89 5.56 7.35
CA HIS A 135 -31.76 5.81 8.48
C HIS A 135 -32.56 7.10 8.25
N ASN A 136 -33.90 6.98 8.26
CA ASN A 136 -34.84 8.08 8.06
C ASN A 136 -34.46 9.32 8.91
N ASP A 137 -33.92 10.33 8.25
CA ASP A 137 -33.50 11.56 8.90
C ASP A 137 -34.72 12.33 9.41
N PRO A 138 -34.77 12.69 10.70
CA PRO A 138 -35.72 13.70 11.18
C PRO A 138 -35.51 14.99 10.40
N LEU A 139 -36.58 15.66 9.98
CA LEU A 139 -36.51 16.96 9.32
C LEU A 139 -35.65 17.92 10.18
N GLY A 140 -34.58 18.48 9.59
CA GLY A 140 -33.73 19.49 10.25
C GLY A 140 -32.34 19.04 10.73
N VAL A 141 -31.79 17.92 10.24
CA VAL A 141 -30.38 17.56 10.50
C VAL A 141 -29.41 18.61 9.95
N SER A 142 -28.36 18.92 10.71
CA SER A 142 -27.29 19.82 10.27
C SER A 142 -26.39 19.15 9.23
N GLN A 143 -25.91 19.93 8.25
CA GLN A 143 -24.91 19.49 7.27
C GLN A 143 -23.67 18.84 7.93
N PHE A 144 -23.23 19.36 9.08
CA PHE A 144 -22.10 18.78 9.81
C PHE A 144 -22.38 17.34 10.26
N VAL A 145 -23.61 17.05 10.71
CA VAL A 145 -23.99 15.69 11.14
C VAL A 145 -24.04 14.76 9.94
N GLN A 146 -24.55 15.22 8.80
CA GLN A 146 -24.55 14.46 7.55
C GLN A 146 -23.13 14.16 7.07
N ASP A 147 -22.22 15.15 7.10
CA ASP A 147 -20.80 14.97 6.72
C ASP A 147 -20.10 13.95 7.62
N VAL A 148 -20.31 14.01 8.94
CA VAL A 148 -19.72 13.07 9.90
C VAL A 148 -20.26 11.65 9.68
N ARG A 149 -21.56 11.50 9.41
CA ARG A 149 -22.17 10.20 9.10
C ARG A 149 -21.67 9.64 7.78
N PHE A 150 -21.64 10.46 6.74
CA PHE A 150 -21.10 10.06 5.43
C PHE A 150 -19.65 9.59 5.55
N ARG A 151 -18.79 10.35 6.23
CA ARG A 151 -17.40 9.95 6.50
C ARG A 151 -17.33 8.63 7.26
N ARG A 152 -18.12 8.46 8.32
CA ARG A 152 -18.14 7.23 9.13
C ARG A 152 -18.62 6.02 8.32
N GLY A 153 -19.63 6.21 7.47
CA GLY A 153 -20.10 5.15 6.59
C GLY A 153 -19.06 4.74 5.56
N LEU A 154 -18.35 5.72 4.98
CA LEU A 154 -17.28 5.47 4.02
C LEU A 154 -16.07 4.77 4.67
N GLU A 155 -15.71 5.14 5.90
CA GLU A 155 -14.72 4.41 6.73
C GLU A 155 -15.15 2.96 6.99
N GLY A 156 -16.44 2.73 7.25
CA GLY A 156 -17.02 1.40 7.43
C GLY A 156 -16.94 0.54 6.16
N GLU A 157 -17.42 1.04 5.02
CA GLU A 157 -17.36 0.34 3.72
C GLU A 157 -15.93 -0.01 3.30
N LEU A 158 -15.01 0.94 3.46
CA LEU A 158 -13.59 0.69 3.20
C LEU A 158 -13.03 -0.38 4.13
N THR A 159 -13.43 -0.37 5.40
CA THR A 159 -13.03 -1.41 6.35
C THR A 159 -13.52 -2.78 5.90
N GLN A 160 -14.78 -2.91 5.49
CA GLN A 160 -15.34 -4.16 4.98
C GLN A 160 -14.63 -4.62 3.70
N SER A 161 -14.36 -3.70 2.78
CA SER A 161 -13.61 -3.98 1.54
C SER A 161 -12.19 -4.48 1.80
N MET A 162 -11.51 -3.91 2.80
CA MET A 162 -10.16 -4.33 3.18
C MET A 162 -10.16 -5.69 3.89
N MET A 163 -11.19 -6.00 4.67
CA MET A 163 -11.39 -7.32 5.29
C MET A 163 -11.68 -8.43 4.27
N ALA A 164 -12.13 -8.09 3.05
CA ALA A 164 -12.33 -9.07 1.99
C ALA A 164 -11.00 -9.65 1.44
N LEU A 165 -9.86 -9.01 1.73
CA LEU A 165 -8.54 -9.53 1.37
C LEU A 165 -8.20 -10.76 2.23
N ASP A 166 -7.81 -11.88 1.61
CA ASP A 166 -7.60 -13.16 2.32
C ASP A 166 -6.58 -13.07 3.48
N ALA A 167 -5.55 -12.26 3.36
CA ALA A 167 -4.54 -12.13 4.41
C ALA A 167 -5.01 -11.29 5.62
N VAL A 168 -6.09 -10.53 5.48
CA VAL A 168 -6.57 -9.56 6.48
C VAL A 168 -7.63 -10.23 7.37
N ALA A 169 -7.44 -10.16 8.68
CA ALA A 169 -8.40 -10.60 9.68
C ALA A 169 -9.29 -9.45 10.17
N GLY A 170 -8.75 -8.22 10.20
CA GLY A 170 -9.48 -7.02 10.56
C GLY A 170 -8.81 -5.79 9.95
N ALA A 171 -9.59 -4.73 9.77
CA ALA A 171 -9.07 -3.45 9.31
C ALA A 171 -9.69 -2.32 10.12
N ARG A 172 -8.98 -1.19 10.20
CA ARG A 172 -9.51 0.09 10.69
C ARG A 172 -9.03 1.17 9.75
N VAL A 173 -9.96 1.96 9.25
CA VAL A 173 -9.69 3.03 8.29
C VAL A 173 -10.11 4.36 8.92
N HIS A 174 -9.22 5.34 8.86
CA HIS A 174 -9.50 6.71 9.27
C HIS A 174 -9.29 7.65 8.08
N LEU A 175 -10.32 8.44 7.77
CA LEU A 175 -10.28 9.40 6.66
C LEU A 175 -10.24 10.83 7.19
N ALA A 176 -9.29 11.60 6.66
CA ALA A 176 -9.29 13.05 6.76
C ALA A 176 -9.69 13.61 5.40
N LEU A 177 -11.01 13.82 5.23
CA LEU A 177 -11.58 14.41 4.03
C LEU A 177 -11.43 15.93 4.04
N ALA A 178 -10.97 16.47 2.93
CA ALA A 178 -10.93 17.90 2.68
C ALA A 178 -12.34 18.49 2.52
N LYS A 179 -12.57 19.69 3.06
CA LYS A 179 -13.84 20.41 2.84
C LYS A 179 -13.82 21.07 1.47
N SER A 180 -14.72 20.68 0.57
CA SER A 180 -14.94 21.41 -0.69
C SER A 180 -15.81 22.64 -0.44
N SER A 181 -15.22 23.83 -0.44
CA SER A 181 -15.96 25.09 -0.42
C SER A 181 -15.92 25.75 -1.78
N ALA A 182 -17.08 26.13 -2.31
CA ALA A 182 -17.20 26.86 -3.59
C ALA A 182 -16.55 28.26 -3.56
N PHE A 183 -16.11 28.73 -2.40
CA PHE A 183 -15.54 30.07 -2.19
C PHE A 183 -14.01 30.09 -2.04
N VAL A 184 -13.33 28.94 -2.11
CA VAL A 184 -11.86 28.89 -1.96
C VAL A 184 -11.22 28.66 -3.34
N ILE A 185 -10.54 29.68 -3.85
CA ILE A 185 -9.81 29.68 -5.14
C ILE A 185 -8.44 28.97 -5.03
N ASN A 186 -7.93 28.80 -3.80
CA ASN A 186 -6.71 28.03 -3.55
C ASN A 186 -7.01 26.54 -3.49
N ALA A 187 -6.12 25.71 -4.04
CA ALA A 187 -6.14 24.27 -3.87
C ALA A 187 -6.26 23.97 -2.37
N GLY A 188 -7.43 23.49 -1.94
CA GLY A 188 -7.72 23.20 -0.54
C GLY A 188 -6.78 22.14 0.03
N ASP A 189 -6.84 21.94 1.35
CA ASP A 189 -6.18 20.81 2.00
C ASP A 189 -6.50 19.53 1.23
N LYS A 190 -5.52 18.67 0.96
CA LYS A 190 -5.78 17.40 0.26
C LYS A 190 -6.26 16.34 1.24
N SER A 191 -7.17 15.47 0.80
CA SER A 191 -7.62 14.33 1.59
C SER A 191 -6.44 13.42 1.97
N SER A 192 -6.53 12.75 3.11
CA SER A 192 -5.55 11.73 3.55
C SER A 192 -6.25 10.58 4.26
N ALA A 193 -5.59 9.42 4.28
CA ALA A 193 -6.14 8.23 4.94
C ALA A 193 -5.06 7.51 5.75
N SER A 194 -5.46 6.93 6.87
CA SER A 194 -4.63 6.02 7.67
C SER A 194 -5.36 4.71 7.86
N VAL A 195 -4.70 3.63 7.48
CA VAL A 195 -5.25 2.28 7.50
C VAL A 195 -4.39 1.42 8.41
N VAL A 196 -5.03 0.83 9.42
CA VAL A 196 -4.41 -0.16 10.29
C VAL A 196 -5.00 -1.52 9.95
N LEU A 197 -4.13 -2.46 9.63
CA LEU A 197 -4.49 -3.83 9.33
C LEU A 197 -4.15 -4.76 10.49
N THR A 198 -5.04 -5.70 10.73
CA THR A 198 -4.80 -6.88 11.55
C THR A 198 -4.73 -8.07 10.60
N LEU A 199 -3.56 -8.66 10.43
CA LEU A 199 -3.32 -9.81 9.56
C LEU A 199 -3.63 -11.14 10.28
N LYS A 200 -3.98 -12.16 9.49
CA LYS A 200 -4.15 -13.53 10.01
C LYS A 200 -2.80 -14.07 10.52
N PRO A 201 -2.78 -14.91 11.58
CA PRO A 201 -1.54 -15.47 12.11
C PRO A 201 -0.70 -16.17 11.03
N GLY A 202 0.58 -15.83 10.95
CA GLY A 202 1.53 -16.41 9.99
C GLY A 202 1.38 -15.92 8.54
N ARG A 203 0.47 -14.99 8.26
CA ARG A 203 0.34 -14.35 6.95
C ARG A 203 1.05 -13.00 6.91
N GLN A 204 1.56 -12.65 5.74
CA GLN A 204 2.13 -11.32 5.43
C GLN A 204 1.56 -10.86 4.10
N LEU A 205 1.46 -9.54 3.92
CA LEU A 205 1.05 -8.95 2.65
C LEU A 205 2.25 -8.84 1.69
N SER A 206 2.04 -9.20 0.42
CA SER A 206 3.00 -8.92 -0.64
C SER A 206 3.01 -7.43 -1.00
N ASN A 207 4.08 -6.97 -1.65
CA ASN A 207 4.18 -5.58 -2.12
C ASN A 207 3.03 -5.24 -3.10
N GLU A 208 2.63 -6.20 -3.94
CA GLU A 208 1.48 -6.06 -4.84
C GLU A 208 0.17 -5.88 -4.07
N GLN A 209 -0.05 -6.68 -3.02
CA GLN A 209 -1.26 -6.57 -2.18
C GLN A 209 -1.29 -5.25 -1.41
N ILE A 210 -0.14 -4.78 -0.92
CA ILE A 210 -0.01 -3.46 -0.27
C ILE A 210 -0.37 -2.34 -1.26
N ALA A 211 0.16 -2.39 -2.47
CA ALA A 211 -0.14 -1.39 -3.50
C ALA A 211 -1.61 -1.40 -3.92
N ALA A 212 -2.18 -2.60 -4.12
CA ALA A 212 -3.59 -2.76 -4.44
C ALA A 212 -4.49 -2.21 -3.33
N ALA A 213 -4.16 -2.49 -2.06
CA ALA A 213 -4.87 -1.95 -0.91
C ALA A 213 -4.83 -0.42 -0.86
N ILE A 214 -3.66 0.18 -1.10
CA ILE A 214 -3.50 1.63 -1.15
C ILE A 214 -4.30 2.25 -2.30
N GLN A 215 -4.24 1.64 -3.49
CA GLN A 215 -4.94 2.12 -4.67
C GLN A 215 -6.46 1.98 -4.52
N LEU A 216 -6.94 0.93 -3.86
CA LEU A 216 -8.36 0.76 -3.52
C LEU A 216 -8.84 1.93 -2.65
N VAL A 217 -8.13 2.22 -1.57
CA VAL A 217 -8.49 3.33 -0.66
C VAL A 217 -8.42 4.68 -1.37
N ALA A 218 -7.35 4.92 -2.13
CA ALA A 218 -7.19 6.16 -2.89
C ALA A 218 -8.28 6.35 -3.96
N GLY A 219 -8.64 5.29 -4.67
CA GLY A 219 -9.66 5.32 -5.73
C GLY A 219 -11.09 5.47 -5.19
N SER A 220 -11.35 5.03 -3.97
CA SER A 220 -12.67 5.16 -3.33
C SER A 220 -12.96 6.55 -2.76
N VAL A 221 -11.96 7.44 -2.69
CA VAL A 221 -12.10 8.76 -2.04
C VAL A 221 -11.76 9.88 -3.03
N ALA A 222 -12.67 10.83 -3.18
CA ALA A 222 -12.45 11.97 -4.06
C ALA A 222 -11.24 12.81 -3.63
N GLY A 223 -10.32 13.04 -4.56
CA GLY A 223 -9.13 13.88 -4.34
C GLY A 223 -8.10 13.28 -3.38
N LEU A 224 -8.15 11.97 -3.10
CA LEU A 224 -7.15 11.27 -2.30
C LEU A 224 -6.03 10.74 -3.20
N GLU A 225 -4.83 11.30 -3.04
CA GLU A 225 -3.63 10.80 -3.72
C GLU A 225 -3.12 9.53 -3.02
N PRO A 226 -2.69 8.49 -3.76
CA PRO A 226 -2.15 7.26 -3.18
C PRO A 226 -0.99 7.50 -2.20
N GLN A 227 -0.15 8.52 -2.45
CA GLN A 227 0.97 8.87 -1.57
C GLN A 227 0.52 9.40 -0.19
N ARG A 228 -0.75 9.79 -0.03
CA ARG A 228 -1.34 10.28 1.23
C ARG A 228 -2.11 9.19 1.99
N VAL A 229 -1.92 7.93 1.61
CA VAL A 229 -2.46 6.75 2.30
C VAL A 229 -1.34 6.09 3.09
N SER A 230 -1.45 6.11 4.41
CA SER A 230 -0.55 5.39 5.30
C SER A 230 -1.14 4.02 5.63
N LEU A 231 -0.38 2.94 5.36
CA LEU A 231 -0.79 1.57 5.66
C LEU A 231 0.13 0.98 6.72
N VAL A 232 -0.43 0.54 7.84
CA VAL A 232 0.32 0.04 9.01
C VAL A 232 -0.23 -1.32 9.44
N ASP A 233 0.65 -2.21 9.86
CA ASP A 233 0.33 -3.53 10.42
C ASP A 233 0.11 -3.50 11.94
N GLN A 234 -0.51 -4.54 12.54
CA GLN A 234 -0.75 -4.61 14.00
C GLN A 234 0.53 -4.52 14.86
N GLN A 235 1.69 -4.79 14.27
CA GLN A 235 3.01 -4.71 14.91
C GLN A 235 3.65 -3.31 14.81
N GLY A 236 2.98 -2.35 14.17
CA GLY A 236 3.51 -0.99 13.96
C GLY A 236 4.44 -0.87 12.75
N HIS A 237 4.49 -1.88 11.87
CA HIS A 237 5.27 -1.80 10.64
C HIS A 237 4.53 -0.94 9.60
N LEU A 238 5.20 0.12 9.12
CA LEU A 238 4.71 0.92 8.01
C LEU A 238 4.87 0.13 6.69
N LEU A 239 3.77 -0.40 6.20
CA LEU A 239 3.72 -1.20 4.97
C LEU A 239 3.78 -0.32 3.72
N SER A 240 3.18 0.87 3.76
CA SER A 240 3.19 1.81 2.63
C SER A 240 4.59 2.29 2.26
N ALA A 241 5.55 2.32 3.20
CA ALA A 241 6.94 2.68 2.90
C ALA A 241 7.69 1.64 2.07
N ARG A 242 7.16 0.42 1.94
CA ARG A 242 7.76 -0.64 1.10
C ARG A 242 7.44 -0.46 -0.38
N VAL A 243 6.46 0.38 -0.70
CA VAL A 243 5.98 0.62 -2.06
C VAL A 243 6.19 2.08 -2.41
N ASP A 244 6.89 2.36 -3.51
CA ASP A 244 6.95 3.70 -4.06
C ASP A 244 5.75 3.90 -4.98
N LEU A 245 4.94 4.89 -4.64
CA LEU A 245 3.66 5.20 -5.28
C LEU A 245 3.75 6.45 -6.17
N THR A 246 4.95 7.02 -6.34
CA THR A 246 5.15 8.26 -7.09
C THR A 246 4.86 8.12 -8.59
N GLU A 247 5.07 6.93 -9.17
CA GLU A 247 4.65 6.58 -10.52
C GLU A 247 4.23 5.10 -10.53
N GLY A 248 3.09 4.78 -11.17
CA GLY A 248 2.36 3.52 -11.04
C GLY A 248 3.24 2.28 -10.85
N PHE A 249 2.98 1.54 -9.76
CA PHE A 249 3.63 0.29 -9.33
C PHE A 249 4.94 -0.04 -10.04
N ASP A 250 5.99 0.73 -9.76
CA ASP A 250 7.36 0.37 -10.13
C ASP A 250 8.19 0.40 -8.84
N GLY A 251 7.95 -0.64 -8.02
CA GLY A 251 8.34 -0.72 -6.62
C GLY A 251 9.81 -0.40 -6.40
N VAL A 252 10.11 0.47 -5.44
CA VAL A 252 11.48 0.72 -4.96
C VAL A 252 12.13 -0.54 -4.34
N GLY A 253 11.35 -1.59 -4.07
CA GLY A 253 11.84 -2.94 -3.77
C GLY A 253 12.36 -3.72 -5.00
N ALA A 254 12.01 -3.32 -6.23
CA ALA A 254 12.33 -4.05 -7.46
C ALA A 254 13.84 -4.15 -7.72
N GLY A 255 14.66 -3.20 -7.26
CA GLY A 255 16.12 -3.28 -7.43
C GLY A 255 16.72 -4.47 -6.66
N ASN A 256 16.42 -4.56 -5.37
CA ASN A 256 16.87 -5.67 -4.52
C ASN A 256 16.20 -7.00 -4.89
N GLU A 257 14.92 -6.96 -5.28
CA GLU A 257 14.18 -8.15 -5.69
C GLU A 257 14.67 -8.70 -7.04
N ALA A 258 14.93 -7.83 -8.02
CA ALA A 258 15.57 -8.21 -9.28
C ALA A 258 16.98 -8.78 -9.04
N GLN A 259 17.74 -8.21 -8.11
CA GLN A 259 19.05 -8.72 -7.73
C GLN A 259 18.95 -10.14 -7.19
N ARG A 260 18.08 -10.36 -6.20
CA ARG A 260 17.85 -11.69 -5.62
C ARG A 260 17.35 -12.68 -6.66
N ARG A 261 16.43 -12.26 -7.54
CA ARG A 261 15.89 -13.11 -8.60
C ARG A 261 16.97 -13.59 -9.55
N ILE A 262 17.84 -12.69 -10.01
CA ILE A 262 18.98 -13.05 -10.87
C ILE A 262 19.96 -13.96 -10.12
N GLU A 263 20.28 -13.64 -8.86
CA GLU A 263 21.17 -14.48 -8.05
C GLU A 263 20.61 -15.89 -7.82
N ASP A 264 19.31 -16.01 -7.55
CA ASP A 264 18.62 -17.28 -7.35
C ASP A 264 18.51 -18.09 -8.64
N GLU A 265 18.22 -17.44 -9.78
CA GLU A 265 18.17 -18.07 -11.10
C GLU A 265 19.54 -18.61 -11.51
N VAL A 266 20.60 -17.80 -11.36
CA VAL A 266 21.98 -18.24 -11.63
C VAL A 266 22.38 -19.36 -10.67
N ARG A 267 21.99 -19.29 -9.39
CA ARG A 267 22.24 -20.37 -8.42
C ARG A 267 21.54 -21.67 -8.81
N GLY A 268 20.30 -21.58 -9.31
CA GLY A 268 19.53 -22.70 -9.84
C GLY A 268 20.21 -23.33 -11.06
N ASN A 269 20.57 -22.52 -12.05
CA ASN A 269 21.22 -22.98 -13.28
C ASN A 269 22.57 -23.67 -13.00
N VAL A 270 23.39 -23.10 -12.12
CA VAL A 270 24.68 -23.72 -11.74
C VAL A 270 24.46 -25.03 -10.99
N ARG A 271 23.44 -25.11 -10.12
CA ARG A 271 23.08 -26.37 -9.45
C ARG A 271 22.64 -27.44 -10.44
N GLU A 272 21.79 -27.12 -11.41
CA GLU A 272 21.33 -28.08 -12.42
C GLU A 272 22.48 -28.64 -13.26
N LEU A 273 23.50 -27.84 -13.53
CA LEU A 273 24.69 -28.26 -14.28
C LEU A 273 25.67 -29.08 -13.43
N LEU A 274 25.94 -28.66 -12.19
CA LEU A 274 26.99 -29.26 -11.35
C LEU A 274 26.50 -30.44 -10.51
N ALA A 275 25.24 -30.46 -10.09
CA ALA A 275 24.71 -31.48 -9.20
C ALA A 275 24.77 -32.91 -9.78
N PRO A 276 24.46 -33.16 -11.08
CA PRO A 276 24.52 -34.52 -11.63
C PRO A 276 25.94 -35.09 -11.73
N VAL A 277 26.95 -34.23 -11.90
CA VAL A 277 28.34 -34.64 -12.09
C VAL A 277 29.09 -34.76 -10.77
N LEU A 278 28.88 -33.79 -9.87
CA LEU A 278 29.68 -33.65 -8.64
C LEU A 278 28.90 -34.08 -7.40
N GLY A 279 27.56 -34.06 -7.42
CA GLY A 279 26.70 -34.23 -6.25
C GLY A 279 26.53 -32.94 -5.44
N GLU A 280 25.35 -32.73 -4.85
CA GLU A 280 24.97 -31.46 -4.21
C GLU A 280 25.84 -31.03 -3.02
N GLN A 281 26.57 -31.96 -2.39
CA GLN A 281 27.41 -31.66 -1.23
C GLN A 281 28.86 -31.32 -1.57
N ASN A 282 29.27 -31.48 -2.82
CA ASN A 282 30.68 -31.36 -3.23
C ASN A 282 31.05 -30.02 -3.84
N TYR A 283 30.14 -29.05 -3.83
CA TYR A 283 30.43 -27.68 -4.26
C TYR A 283 29.78 -26.63 -3.37
N ARG A 284 30.37 -25.44 -3.32
CA ARG A 284 29.78 -24.24 -2.72
C ARG A 284 29.76 -23.13 -3.74
N LEU A 285 28.66 -22.38 -3.76
CA LEU A 285 28.41 -21.36 -4.76
C LEU A 285 28.09 -20.04 -4.06
N SER A 286 28.82 -18.99 -4.42
CA SER A 286 28.51 -17.62 -4.08
C SER A 286 28.25 -16.85 -5.36
N VAL A 287 27.06 -16.26 -5.47
CA VAL A 287 26.66 -15.41 -6.61
C VAL A 287 26.36 -14.03 -6.06
N THR A 288 26.89 -13.00 -6.69
CA THR A 288 26.57 -11.61 -6.36
C THR A 288 26.34 -10.85 -7.66
N ALA A 289 25.15 -10.26 -7.79
CA ALA A 289 24.77 -9.44 -8.93
C ALA A 289 24.80 -7.95 -8.57
N GLU A 290 25.38 -7.14 -9.44
CA GLU A 290 25.39 -5.69 -9.37
C GLU A 290 24.40 -5.17 -10.42
N ILE A 291 23.33 -4.53 -9.97
CA ILE A 291 22.24 -4.05 -10.82
C ILE A 291 22.23 -2.53 -10.82
N ASN A 292 22.16 -1.96 -12.03
CA ASN A 292 21.86 -0.56 -12.20
C ASN A 292 20.34 -0.33 -12.15
N ASN A 293 19.92 0.43 -11.14
CA ASN A 293 18.53 0.81 -10.92
C ASN A 293 18.22 2.26 -11.30
N ASP A 294 19.15 2.91 -12.01
CA ASP A 294 19.00 4.27 -12.49
C ASP A 294 17.95 4.32 -13.61
N ARG A 295 17.02 5.26 -13.46
CA ARG A 295 16.08 5.60 -14.52
C ARG A 295 16.65 6.77 -15.31
N VAL A 296 17.18 6.49 -16.50
CA VAL A 296 17.71 7.54 -17.37
C VAL A 296 16.70 7.85 -18.47
N GLN A 297 16.19 9.08 -18.47
CA GLN A 297 15.40 9.64 -19.56
C GLN A 297 16.29 10.61 -20.35
N GLU A 298 16.65 10.21 -21.55
CA GLU A 298 17.48 11.02 -22.46
C GLU A 298 16.60 11.50 -23.61
N THR A 299 16.43 12.82 -23.71
CA THR A 299 15.80 13.47 -24.87
C THR A 299 16.90 14.06 -25.71
N ARG A 300 17.16 13.47 -26.88
CA ARG A 300 18.14 13.97 -27.84
C ARG A 300 17.41 14.68 -28.97
N GLU A 301 17.65 15.98 -29.09
CA GLU A 301 17.20 16.80 -30.22
C GLU A 301 18.38 17.02 -31.16
N GLN A 302 18.27 16.53 -32.40
CA GLN A 302 19.26 16.75 -33.45
C GLN A 302 18.62 17.52 -34.60
N TYR A 303 19.33 18.55 -35.07
CA TYR A 303 18.99 19.31 -36.26
C TYR A 303 19.80 18.77 -37.44
N GLY A 304 19.19 18.65 -38.61
CA GLY A 304 19.89 18.24 -39.84
C GLY A 304 20.89 19.29 -40.33
N ASP A 305 21.91 18.86 -41.07
CA ASP A 305 23.03 19.73 -41.49
C ASP A 305 22.64 20.80 -42.52
N ALA A 306 21.60 20.56 -43.31
CA ALA A 306 21.20 21.46 -44.40
C ALA A 306 19.91 22.23 -44.06
N PRO A 307 19.95 23.57 -43.98
CA PRO A 307 18.74 24.37 -43.84
C PRO A 307 17.91 24.31 -45.11
N LYS A 308 16.60 24.04 -44.98
CA LYS A 308 15.63 24.11 -46.08
C LYS A 308 14.94 25.46 -46.05
N VAL A 309 14.87 26.14 -47.20
CA VAL A 309 14.14 27.40 -47.33
C VAL A 309 12.64 27.10 -47.29
N THR A 310 11.91 27.68 -46.33
CA THR A 310 10.45 27.51 -46.22
C THR A 310 9.68 28.67 -46.81
N SER A 311 10.27 29.86 -46.83
CA SER A 311 9.68 31.05 -47.45
C SER A 311 10.78 31.97 -47.93
N GLU A 312 10.64 32.47 -49.15
CA GLU A 312 11.52 33.48 -49.72
C GLU A 312 10.66 34.60 -50.30
N ALA A 313 10.92 35.83 -49.86
CA ALA A 313 10.33 37.04 -50.43
C ALA A 313 11.45 37.91 -50.99
N MET A 314 11.39 38.21 -52.28
CA MET A 314 12.32 39.09 -52.96
C MET A 314 11.58 40.33 -53.47
N ARG A 315 12.11 41.50 -53.17
CA ARG A 315 11.61 42.80 -53.61
C ARG A 315 12.72 43.52 -54.35
N ASP A 316 12.57 43.62 -55.67
CA ASP A 316 13.47 44.37 -56.55
C ASP A 316 12.73 45.64 -57.00
N GLU A 317 13.19 46.79 -56.51
CA GLU A 317 12.71 48.10 -56.92
C GLU A 317 13.76 48.71 -57.83
N GLN A 318 13.38 48.96 -59.08
CA GLN A 318 14.20 49.69 -60.03
C GLN A 318 13.54 51.04 -60.29
N ASP A 319 14.06 52.09 -59.67
CA ASP A 319 13.63 53.45 -59.95
C ASP A 319 14.46 54.01 -61.10
N ARG A 320 13.82 54.18 -62.25
CA ARG A 320 14.37 54.87 -63.41
C ARG A 320 13.90 56.32 -63.34
N GLN A 321 14.69 57.17 -62.70
CA GLN A 321 14.47 58.60 -62.74
C GLN A 321 14.85 59.09 -64.14
N GLN A 322 13.86 59.27 -65.01
CA GLN A 322 14.06 59.98 -66.26
C GLN A 322 14.23 61.46 -65.92
N LEU A 323 15.47 61.95 -65.95
CA LEU A 323 15.75 63.37 -65.80
C LEU A 323 15.00 64.13 -66.89
N ALA A 324 13.95 64.85 -66.51
CA ALA A 324 13.25 65.76 -67.39
C ALA A 324 14.14 66.98 -67.68
N LEU A 325 15.04 66.84 -68.66
CA LEU A 325 15.83 67.95 -69.21
C LEU A 325 14.94 68.75 -70.17
N GLY A 326 14.05 69.56 -69.61
CA GLY A 326 13.34 70.63 -70.32
C GLY A 326 13.92 71.98 -69.95
N VAL A 327 14.18 72.85 -70.93
CA VAL A 327 14.59 74.24 -70.68
C VAL A 327 13.42 74.96 -69.98
N PRO A 328 13.61 75.54 -68.79
CA PRO A 328 12.52 76.24 -68.10
C PRO A 328 12.03 77.44 -68.92
N GLY A 329 10.74 77.42 -69.31
CA GLY A 329 10.06 78.62 -69.79
C GLY A 329 9.50 78.64 -71.22
N SER A 330 9.52 77.55 -72.00
CA SER A 330 8.86 77.55 -73.31
C SER A 330 7.63 76.64 -73.36
N LEU A 331 6.45 77.23 -73.64
CA LEU A 331 5.18 76.55 -73.93
C LEU A 331 5.24 75.84 -75.30
N SER A 332 5.95 74.71 -75.38
CA SER A 332 6.06 73.92 -76.61
C SER A 332 4.87 72.96 -76.75
N ASN A 333 3.68 73.52 -76.97
CA ASN A 333 2.58 72.84 -77.65
C ASN A 333 2.12 73.69 -78.82
N ARG A 334 2.86 73.64 -79.93
CA ARG A 334 2.36 74.05 -81.23
C ARG A 334 2.78 73.02 -82.28
N PRO A 335 1.82 72.41 -82.99
CA PRO A 335 2.13 71.59 -84.15
C PRO A 335 2.54 72.52 -85.29
N VAL A 336 3.71 72.31 -85.90
CA VAL A 336 4.03 72.93 -87.19
C VAL A 336 3.88 71.90 -88.28
N ASN A 337 3.05 72.27 -89.26
CA ASN A 337 2.78 71.57 -90.49
C ASN A 337 3.64 72.20 -91.59
N ALA A 338 4.07 71.35 -92.54
CA ALA A 338 4.53 71.66 -93.90
C ALA A 338 6.04 72.03 -94.07
N PRO A 339 6.61 71.85 -95.29
CA PRO A 339 7.75 70.96 -95.53
C PRO A 339 8.95 71.67 -96.20
N SER A 340 9.93 70.86 -96.66
CA SER A 340 11.14 71.23 -97.43
C SER A 340 12.32 71.60 -96.50
N PHE A 341 13.58 71.21 -96.73
CA PHE A 341 14.36 71.07 -97.96
C PHE A 341 15.46 70.00 -97.75
N ALA A 342 15.79 69.26 -98.80
CA ALA A 342 16.97 68.40 -98.83
C ALA A 342 18.26 69.24 -98.93
N SER A 343 19.31 68.86 -98.20
CA SER A 343 20.68 68.95 -98.69
C SER A 343 21.57 67.96 -97.95
N ALA A 344 22.28 67.15 -98.73
CA ALA A 344 23.22 66.14 -98.27
C ALA A 344 24.61 66.76 -98.07
N ALA A 345 25.31 66.38 -96.99
CA ALA A 345 26.77 66.29 -96.95
C ALA A 345 27.28 65.54 -95.70
N SER A 346 27.77 64.32 -95.94
CA SER A 346 29.00 63.71 -95.39
C SER A 346 29.44 63.95 -93.93
N GLY A 347 29.39 62.86 -93.15
CA GLY A 347 30.58 62.25 -92.55
C GLY A 347 31.13 62.81 -91.24
N ALA A 348 30.83 62.17 -90.11
CA ALA A 348 31.79 61.90 -89.03
C ALA A 348 31.22 60.87 -88.04
N ALA A 349 32.08 59.97 -87.60
CA ALA A 349 31.77 58.82 -86.75
C ALA A 349 31.55 59.18 -85.28
N SER A 350 30.85 58.27 -84.60
CA SER A 350 31.03 57.86 -83.19
C SER A 350 31.00 58.96 -82.11
N GLY A 351 29.86 59.01 -81.42
CA GLY A 351 29.72 59.64 -80.13
C GLY A 351 28.38 59.23 -79.50
N ALA A 352 28.13 57.93 -79.36
CA ALA A 352 27.05 57.45 -78.50
C ALA A 352 27.41 57.83 -77.07
N MET A 353 26.88 58.97 -76.60
CA MET A 353 26.91 59.31 -75.18
C MET A 353 26.13 58.22 -74.43
N PRO A 354 26.67 57.64 -73.35
CA PRO A 354 25.88 56.78 -72.50
C PRO A 354 24.76 57.62 -71.89
N ASP A 355 23.52 57.18 -72.08
CA ASP A 355 22.37 57.59 -71.28
C ASP A 355 22.60 57.08 -69.85
N ASP A 356 23.43 57.79 -69.08
CA ASP A 356 23.65 57.51 -67.66
C ASP A 356 22.53 58.17 -66.86
N GLY A 357 21.30 57.72 -67.11
CA GLY A 357 20.20 57.94 -66.20
C GLY A 357 20.53 57.22 -64.89
N ALA A 358 20.66 57.96 -63.79
CA ALA A 358 20.91 57.38 -62.48
C ALA A 358 19.81 56.36 -62.16
N THR A 359 20.14 55.07 -62.25
CA THR A 359 19.23 53.99 -61.90
C THR A 359 19.44 53.65 -60.44
N ALA A 360 18.46 53.99 -59.60
CA ALA A 360 18.47 53.57 -58.20
C ALA A 360 17.82 52.18 -58.12
N ARG A 361 18.63 51.15 -57.89
CA ARG A 361 18.15 49.78 -57.69
C ARG A 361 18.22 49.42 -56.21
N LYS A 362 17.08 49.03 -55.63
CA LYS A 362 17.00 48.53 -54.26
C LYS A 362 16.53 47.08 -54.28
N ASN A 363 17.39 46.18 -53.79
CA ASN A 363 17.08 44.77 -53.65
C ASN A 363 16.95 44.42 -52.17
N ALA A 364 15.81 43.86 -51.76
CA ALA A 364 15.59 43.29 -50.45
C ALA A 364 15.16 41.83 -50.59
N SER A 365 15.86 40.92 -49.91
CA SER A 365 15.52 39.50 -49.85
C SER A 365 15.36 39.08 -48.39
N THR A 366 14.21 38.50 -48.07
CA THR A 366 13.94 37.89 -46.76
C THR A 366 13.73 36.39 -46.98
N ARG A 367 14.58 35.56 -46.37
CA ARG A 367 14.52 34.10 -46.45
C ARG A 367 14.30 33.51 -45.07
N GLN A 368 13.28 32.67 -44.94
CA GLN A 368 13.03 31.86 -43.76
C GLN A 368 13.58 30.45 -43.99
N TYR A 369 14.34 29.95 -43.02
CA TYR A 369 14.91 28.61 -43.04
C TYR A 369 14.24 27.74 -41.98
N ALA A 370 14.02 26.47 -42.29
CA ALA A 370 13.69 25.43 -41.33
C ALA A 370 14.74 24.31 -41.40
N TYR A 371 15.05 23.74 -40.24
CA TYR A 371 15.89 22.56 -40.12
C TYR A 371 15.03 21.34 -39.90
N ASP A 372 15.43 20.20 -40.47
CA ASP A 372 14.84 18.92 -40.11
C ASP A 372 15.16 18.66 -38.63
N ARG A 373 14.14 18.41 -37.80
CA ARG A 373 14.29 18.15 -36.37
C ARG A 373 13.97 16.68 -36.09
N SER A 374 14.94 15.95 -35.54
CA SER A 374 14.72 14.60 -35.02
C SER A 374 14.77 14.62 -33.48
N ILE A 375 13.70 14.14 -32.85
CA ILE A 375 13.60 14.01 -31.39
C ILE A 375 13.63 12.53 -31.07
N THR A 376 14.74 12.05 -30.49
CA THR A 376 14.85 10.69 -29.99
C THR A 376 14.67 10.70 -28.48
N GLN A 377 13.61 10.06 -28.01
CA GLN A 377 13.39 9.84 -26.58
C GLN A 377 13.82 8.42 -26.22
N VAL A 378 14.90 8.30 -25.44
CA VAL A 378 15.35 7.02 -24.90
C VAL A 378 14.93 6.96 -23.44
N LYS A 379 14.04 6.01 -23.11
CA LYS A 379 13.68 5.67 -21.74
C LYS A 379 14.37 4.36 -21.38
N ARG A 380 15.38 4.42 -20.50
CA ARG A 380 16.04 3.21 -19.98
C ARG A 380 15.23 2.67 -18.80
N ALA A 381 14.82 1.40 -18.88
CA ALA A 381 14.15 0.70 -17.78
C ALA A 381 15.15 0.39 -16.65
N ARG A 382 14.65 0.31 -15.42
CA ARG A 382 15.42 -0.09 -14.23
C ARG A 382 15.72 -1.59 -14.27
N GLY A 383 16.71 -2.04 -13.50
CA GLY A 383 16.97 -3.48 -13.31
C GLY A 383 17.96 -4.08 -14.31
N ARG A 384 18.81 -3.27 -14.94
CA ARG A 384 19.83 -3.78 -15.86
C ARG A 384 20.98 -4.37 -15.06
N LEU A 385 21.34 -5.62 -15.36
CA LEU A 385 22.55 -6.25 -14.82
C LEU A 385 23.79 -5.52 -15.36
N GLU A 386 24.59 -4.94 -14.47
CA GLU A 386 25.89 -4.35 -14.80
C GLU A 386 27.02 -5.36 -14.68
N ARG A 387 27.02 -6.14 -13.59
CA ARG A 387 28.07 -7.12 -13.32
C ARG A 387 27.52 -8.31 -12.57
N LEU A 388 28.02 -9.49 -12.91
CA LEU A 388 27.70 -10.73 -12.22
C LEU A 388 29.01 -11.40 -11.79
N ASN A 389 29.18 -11.61 -10.49
CA ASN A 389 30.31 -12.34 -9.94
C ASN A 389 29.84 -13.71 -9.47
N VAL A 390 30.50 -14.76 -9.95
CA VAL A 390 30.19 -16.15 -9.61
C VAL A 390 31.47 -16.81 -9.11
N ALA A 391 31.45 -17.25 -7.85
CA ALA A 391 32.53 -18.01 -7.25
C ALA A 391 32.05 -19.43 -6.93
N VAL A 392 32.77 -20.42 -7.45
CA VAL A 392 32.49 -21.84 -7.25
C VAL A 392 33.67 -22.47 -6.54
N LEU A 393 33.42 -23.02 -5.35
CA LEU A 393 34.39 -23.84 -4.62
C LEU A 393 34.04 -25.32 -4.84
N LEU A 394 35.02 -26.13 -5.19
CA LEU A 394 34.87 -27.55 -5.48
C LEU A 394 35.62 -28.39 -4.45
N ASN A 395 35.05 -29.52 -4.05
CA ASN A 395 35.73 -30.51 -3.24
C ASN A 395 36.74 -31.30 -4.10
N ASP A 396 37.99 -31.38 -3.66
CA ASP A 396 39.12 -32.02 -4.38
C ASP A 396 38.82 -33.49 -4.72
N GLY A 397 38.14 -34.22 -3.83
CA GLY A 397 37.78 -35.62 -4.04
C GLY A 397 36.69 -35.87 -5.10
N ALA A 398 35.97 -34.82 -5.52
CA ALA A 398 34.96 -34.88 -6.58
C ALA A 398 35.38 -34.10 -7.83
N ALA A 399 36.52 -33.39 -7.79
CA ALA A 399 37.01 -32.64 -8.93
C ALA A 399 37.37 -33.59 -10.08
N PRO A 400 37.01 -33.28 -11.35
CA PRO A 400 37.40 -34.10 -12.48
C PRO A 400 38.93 -34.24 -12.51
N ALA A 401 39.42 -35.49 -12.50
CA ALA A 401 40.84 -35.80 -12.48
C ALA A 401 41.55 -35.15 -13.69
N GLY A 402 42.35 -34.11 -13.43
CA GLY A 402 43.16 -33.44 -14.47
C GLY A 402 43.11 -31.91 -14.49
N ALA A 403 42.36 -31.25 -13.61
CA ALA A 403 42.46 -29.79 -13.51
C ALA A 403 43.83 -29.36 -12.93
N PRO A 404 44.61 -28.50 -13.61
CA PRO A 404 45.85 -27.98 -13.04
C PRO A 404 45.53 -27.22 -11.75
N LYS A 405 46.31 -27.48 -10.70
CA LYS A 405 46.26 -26.69 -9.46
C LYS A 405 46.62 -25.24 -9.82
N TRP A 406 45.66 -24.35 -9.63
CA TRP A 406 45.79 -22.90 -9.83
C TRP A 406 46.43 -22.25 -8.61
#